data_AF-A0A1L5KI11-F1
#
_entry.id   AF-A0A1L5KI11-F1
#
_cell.length_a   1.000
_cell.length_b   1.000
_cell.length_c   1.000
_cell.angle_alpha   90.00
_cell.angle_beta   90.00
_cell.angle_gamma   90.00
#
_symmetry.space_group_name_H-M   'P 1'
#
loop_
_entity.id
_entity.type
_entity.pdbx_description
1 polymer ?
#
loop_
_entity_poly.entity_id
_entity_poly.type
_entity_poly.pdbx_seq_one_letter_code
_entity_poly.pdbx_strand_id
1 'polypeptide(L)'
;MVPISEEEVTQDDVENVVHTAKSVRVRDEHRVLHVIPQEYAIDYQEGIKNPVGLSGVRMQAKVHLITCHNDMAKNIVKAVERCGLKVDQLIFAGLAASYSVLTEDERELGVCVVDIGGGTMDIAVYTGGALRHTKVIPYAGNVVTSDIAYAFGTPPSDAEAIKVRHGCALGSIVGKDENVEVPSV
;
A
#
# COMPACT_ATOMS: atom_id res chain seq x y z
N MET A 1 22.91 -5.74 10.24
CA MET A 1 23.24 -6.74 11.28
C MET A 1 23.74 -5.99 12.49
N VAL A 2 23.14 -6.23 13.65
CA VAL A 2 23.42 -5.51 14.91
C VAL A 2 23.78 -6.56 15.98
N PRO A 3 24.76 -6.31 16.86
CA PRO A 3 25.02 -7.19 18.01
C PRO A 3 23.83 -7.18 18.98
N ILE A 4 23.58 -8.29 19.65
CA ILE A 4 22.62 -8.35 20.75
C ILE A 4 23.34 -7.89 22.02
N SER A 5 22.73 -6.93 22.73
CA SER A 5 23.40 -6.19 23.81
C SER A 5 23.56 -7.02 25.10
N GLU A 6 22.65 -7.98 25.31
CA GLU A 6 22.61 -8.89 26.46
C GLU A 6 22.60 -10.37 26.02
N GLU A 7 22.29 -11.31 26.92
CA GLU A 7 22.14 -12.74 26.57
C GLU A 7 20.85 -13.04 25.77
N GLU A 8 19.88 -12.12 25.80
CA GLU A 8 18.58 -12.22 25.11
C GLU A 8 18.25 -10.94 24.34
N VAL A 9 17.48 -11.08 23.26
CA VAL A 9 17.02 -9.97 22.44
C VAL A 9 15.97 -9.14 23.20
N THR A 10 16.26 -7.84 23.33
CA THR A 10 15.35 -6.85 23.91
C THR A 10 14.56 -6.10 22.83
N GLN A 11 13.55 -5.33 23.25
CA GLN A 11 12.82 -4.43 22.33
C GLN A 11 13.75 -3.37 21.73
N ASP A 12 14.72 -2.87 22.50
CA ASP A 12 15.71 -1.90 22.03
C ASP A 12 16.61 -2.49 20.93
N ASP A 13 17.01 -3.77 21.05
CA ASP A 13 17.75 -4.47 19.99
C ASP A 13 16.92 -4.56 18.70
N VAL A 14 15.60 -4.79 18.81
CA VAL A 14 14.68 -4.82 17.66
C VAL A 14 14.61 -3.45 16.99
N GLU A 15 14.46 -2.38 17.78
CA GLU A 15 14.44 -1.02 17.26
C GLU A 15 15.77 -0.66 16.57
N ASN A 16 16.89 -1.05 17.17
CA ASN A 16 18.23 -0.83 16.62
C ASN A 16 18.46 -1.57 15.31
N VAL A 17 18.05 -2.84 15.20
CA VAL A 17 18.22 -3.60 13.97
C VAL A 17 17.31 -3.08 12.84
N VAL A 18 16.08 -2.67 13.17
CA VAL A 18 15.15 -2.05 12.21
C VAL A 18 15.67 -0.67 11.78
N HIS A 19 16.22 0.11 12.71
CA HIS A 19 16.86 1.39 12.40
C HIS A 19 18.06 1.21 11.45
N THR A 20 18.87 0.18 11.69
CA THR A 20 19.99 -0.16 10.81
C THR A 20 19.48 -0.63 9.44
N ALA A 21 18.45 -1.46 9.40
CA ALA A 21 17.88 -2.00 8.16
C ALA A 21 17.24 -0.91 7.27
N LYS A 22 16.64 0.13 7.86
CA LYS A 22 16.11 1.28 7.08
C LYS A 22 17.19 2.23 6.55
N SER A 23 18.45 2.11 6.99
CA SER A 23 19.54 3.05 6.64
C SER A 23 20.09 2.86 5.22
N VAL A 24 19.31 2.27 4.31
CA VAL A 24 19.66 2.14 2.90
C VAL A 24 19.48 3.48 2.19
N ARG A 25 20.30 3.72 1.15
CA ARG A 25 20.20 4.95 0.36
C ARG A 25 18.91 4.95 -0.45
N VAL A 26 17.98 5.82 -0.07
CA VAL A 26 16.83 6.20 -0.89
C VAL A 26 17.23 7.38 -1.79
N ARG A 27 16.55 7.56 -2.92
CA ARG A 27 16.77 8.73 -3.80
C ARG A 27 16.54 10.02 -3.02
N ASP A 28 17.34 11.05 -3.30
CA ASP A 28 17.29 12.32 -2.58
C ASP A 28 15.91 13.01 -2.71
N GLU A 29 15.21 12.80 -3.82
CA GLU A 29 13.85 13.31 -4.04
C GLU A 29 12.76 12.57 -3.23
N HIS A 30 13.09 11.43 -2.62
CA HIS A 30 12.15 10.57 -1.91
C HIS A 30 12.37 10.60 -0.39
N ARG A 31 11.32 10.30 0.35
CA ARG A 31 11.38 10.00 1.79
C ARG A 31 10.80 8.63 2.07
N VAL A 32 11.31 8.00 3.12
CA VAL A 32 10.68 6.80 3.69
C VAL A 32 9.38 7.22 4.38
N LEU A 33 8.28 6.54 4.03
CA LEU A 33 6.98 6.66 4.69
C LEU A 33 6.82 5.57 5.75
N HIS A 34 7.08 4.33 5.38
CA HIS A 34 6.92 3.17 6.27
C HIS A 34 8.16 2.27 6.23
N VAL A 35 8.49 1.73 7.40
CA VAL A 35 9.47 0.66 7.57
C VAL A 35 8.73 -0.49 8.23
N ILE A 36 8.49 -1.56 7.48
CA ILE A 36 7.69 -2.70 7.95
C ILE A 36 8.61 -3.92 8.06
N PRO A 37 8.90 -4.41 9.27
CA PRO A 37 9.64 -5.65 9.43
C PRO A 37 8.91 -6.82 8.77
N GLN A 38 9.63 -7.63 8.00
CA GLN A 38 9.10 -8.84 7.36
C GLN A 38 9.50 -10.09 8.14
N GLU A 39 10.77 -10.17 8.52
CA GLU A 39 11.35 -11.29 9.25
C GLU A 39 12.67 -10.87 9.87
N TYR A 40 13.04 -11.60 10.92
CA TYR A 40 14.30 -11.48 11.62
C TYR A 40 15.12 -12.74 11.40
N ALA A 41 16.43 -12.60 11.57
CA ALA A 41 17.36 -13.73 11.67
C ALA A 41 18.30 -13.50 12.85
N ILE A 42 18.52 -14.55 13.63
CA ILE A 42 19.46 -14.56 14.76
C ILE A 42 20.50 -15.65 14.47
N ASP A 43 21.76 -15.24 14.38
CA ASP A 43 22.88 -16.09 14.00
C ASP A 43 22.63 -16.87 12.69
N TYR A 44 22.30 -18.16 12.76
CA TYR A 44 22.00 -19.03 11.59
C TYR A 44 20.51 -19.35 11.43
N GLN A 45 19.65 -18.88 12.34
CA GLN A 45 18.21 -19.12 12.28
C GLN A 45 17.52 -17.97 11.55
N GLU A 46 16.83 -18.28 10.46
CA GLU A 46 16.05 -17.32 9.66
C GLU A 46 14.54 -17.52 9.84
N GLY A 47 13.74 -16.56 9.35
CA GLY A 47 12.28 -16.66 9.34
C GLY A 47 11.61 -16.37 10.69
N ILE A 48 12.33 -15.73 11.62
CA ILE A 48 11.82 -15.39 12.95
C ILE A 48 10.84 -14.22 12.81
N LYS A 49 9.60 -14.36 13.31
CA LYS A 49 8.61 -13.28 13.30
C LYS A 49 8.74 -12.35 14.49
N ASN A 50 8.91 -12.91 15.69
CA ASN A 50 9.12 -12.16 16.92
C ASN A 50 10.44 -12.62 17.58
N PRO A 51 11.50 -11.79 17.55
CA PRO A 51 12.80 -12.17 18.07
C PRO A 51 12.97 -11.89 19.57
N VAL A 52 12.07 -11.12 20.21
CA VAL A 52 12.21 -10.70 21.61
C VAL A 52 12.21 -11.92 22.54
N GLY A 53 13.18 -11.96 23.45
CA GLY A 53 13.39 -13.08 24.39
C GLY A 53 14.12 -14.29 23.79
N LEU A 54 14.55 -14.23 22.53
CA LEU A 54 15.44 -15.24 21.96
C LEU A 54 16.90 -14.90 22.27
N SER A 55 17.72 -15.92 22.52
CA SER A 55 19.16 -15.75 22.73
C SER A 55 19.94 -15.79 21.41
N GLY A 56 21.04 -15.04 21.34
CA GLY A 56 21.96 -15.10 20.20
C GLY A 56 23.04 -14.02 20.29
N VAL A 57 23.92 -13.97 19.29
CA VAL A 57 25.01 -12.98 19.27
C VAL A 57 24.70 -11.82 18.32
N ARG A 58 24.10 -12.11 17.16
CA ARG A 58 23.84 -11.10 16.12
C ARG A 58 22.45 -11.26 15.53
N MET A 59 21.78 -10.13 15.34
CA MET A 59 20.46 -10.06 14.73
C MET A 59 20.49 -9.32 13.38
N GLN A 60 19.67 -9.79 12.46
CA GLN A 60 19.33 -9.13 11.20
C GLN A 60 17.83 -8.94 11.10
N ALA A 61 17.40 -7.92 10.37
CA ALA A 61 16.01 -7.70 10.01
C ALA A 61 15.92 -7.49 8.50
N LYS A 62 14.97 -8.18 7.86
CA LYS A 62 14.51 -7.85 6.51
C LYS A 62 13.30 -6.94 6.67
N VAL A 63 13.33 -5.80 5.98
CA VAL A 63 12.27 -4.77 6.08
C VAL A 63 11.74 -4.43 4.70
N HIS A 64 10.44 -4.21 4.62
CA HIS A 64 9.78 -3.61 3.46
C HIS A 64 9.73 -2.10 3.64
N LEU A 65 10.40 -1.37 2.74
CA LEU A 65 10.43 0.08 2.75
C LEU A 65 9.42 0.63 1.75
N ILE A 66 8.50 1.48 2.24
CA ILE A 66 7.59 2.23 1.38
C ILE A 66 8.08 3.68 1.35
N THR A 67 8.29 4.21 0.16
CA THR A 67 8.79 5.58 -0.04
C THR A 67 7.86 6.39 -0.91
N CYS A 68 7.92 7.71 -0.82
CA CYS A 68 7.22 8.61 -1.71
C CYS A 68 8.06 9.83 -2.06
N HIS A 69 7.67 10.55 -3.10
CA HIS A 69 8.28 11.82 -3.48
C HIS A 69 8.06 12.87 -2.38
N ASN A 70 9.11 13.62 -2.05
CA ASN A 70 9.10 14.63 -1.00
C ASN A 70 8.06 15.72 -1.25
N ASP A 71 7.95 16.20 -2.48
CA ASP A 71 7.02 17.28 -2.82
C ASP A 71 5.56 16.85 -2.72
N MET A 72 5.24 15.61 -3.08
CA MET A 72 3.88 15.07 -2.96
C MET A 72 3.46 14.99 -1.49
N ALA A 73 4.34 14.46 -0.63
CA ALA A 73 4.10 14.42 0.81
C ALA A 73 3.88 15.82 1.40
N LYS A 74 4.74 16.79 1.04
CA LYS A 74 4.62 18.18 1.51
C LYS A 74 3.32 18.83 1.08
N ASN A 75 2.88 18.59 -0.16
CA ASN A 75 1.65 19.18 -0.68
C ASN A 75 0.41 18.65 0.06
N ILE A 76 0.36 17.34 0.34
CA ILE A 76 -0.73 16.72 1.12
C ILE A 76 -0.76 17.30 2.54
N VAL A 77 0.39 17.37 3.22
CA VAL A 77 0.48 17.92 4.59
C VAL A 77 -0.01 19.36 4.62
N LYS A 78 0.50 20.21 3.72
CA LYS A 78 0.09 21.62 3.63
C LYS A 78 -1.39 21.80 3.36
N ALA A 79 -1.99 20.93 2.54
CA ALA A 79 -3.41 21.00 2.25
C ALA A 79 -4.26 20.79 3.51
N VAL A 80 -3.89 19.82 4.35
CA VAL A 80 -4.57 19.55 5.62
C VAL A 80 -4.30 20.65 6.66
N GLU A 81 -3.06 21.13 6.77
CA GLU A 81 -2.68 22.18 7.73
C GLU A 81 -3.36 23.52 7.44
N ARG A 82 -3.68 23.82 6.18
CA ARG A 82 -4.47 25.00 5.79
C ARG A 82 -5.89 24.99 6.36
N CYS A 83 -6.39 23.83 6.76
CA CYS A 83 -7.68 23.70 7.43
C CYS A 83 -7.57 23.87 8.96
N GLY A 84 -6.40 24.25 9.50
CA GLY A 84 -6.17 24.41 10.94
C GLY A 84 -5.95 23.10 11.71
N LEU A 85 -5.68 22.01 10.98
CA LEU A 85 -5.41 20.69 11.55
C LEU A 85 -3.90 20.41 11.60
N LYS A 86 -3.49 19.43 12.41
CA LYS A 86 -2.10 18.92 12.41
C LYS A 86 -2.09 17.51 11.81
N VAL A 87 -1.13 17.25 10.93
CA VAL A 87 -0.93 15.91 10.38
C VAL A 87 0.01 15.15 11.30
N ASP A 88 -0.47 14.05 11.87
CA ASP A 88 0.33 13.15 12.69
C ASP A 88 1.24 12.27 11.82
N GLN A 89 0.65 11.56 10.85
CA GLN A 89 1.38 10.68 9.95
C GLN A 89 0.75 10.60 8.56
N LEU A 90 1.58 10.35 7.54
CA LEU A 90 1.14 9.99 6.20
C LEU A 90 1.18 8.46 6.04
N ILE A 91 0.05 7.87 5.66
CA ILE A 91 -0.09 6.42 5.46
C ILE A 91 -0.21 6.13 3.95
N PHE A 92 0.42 5.03 3.49
CA PHE A 92 0.21 4.53 2.13
C PHE A 92 -1.18 3.90 2.05
N ALA A 93 -2.02 4.34 1.10
CA ALA A 93 -3.42 3.91 1.00
C ALA A 93 -3.57 2.39 0.87
N GLY A 94 -2.80 1.74 -0.01
CA GLY A 94 -2.82 0.27 -0.14
C GLY A 94 -2.47 -0.49 1.16
N LEU A 95 -1.59 0.07 2.01
CA LEU A 95 -1.32 -0.50 3.34
C LEU A 95 -2.56 -0.36 4.24
N ALA A 96 -3.13 0.84 4.33
CA ALA A 96 -4.33 1.07 5.14
C ALA A 96 -5.52 0.20 4.69
N ALA A 97 -5.74 0.08 3.38
CA ALA A 97 -6.78 -0.78 2.80
C ALA A 97 -6.57 -2.25 3.17
N SER A 98 -5.34 -2.75 3.08
CA SER A 98 -5.04 -4.13 3.51
C SER A 98 -5.24 -4.36 5.00
N TYR A 99 -5.17 -3.31 5.84
CA TYR A 99 -5.47 -3.39 7.26
C TYR A 99 -6.96 -3.36 7.57
N SER A 100 -7.78 -2.78 6.71
CA SER A 100 -9.22 -2.71 6.93
C SER A 100 -9.98 -3.95 6.46
N VAL A 101 -9.45 -4.70 5.49
CA VAL A 101 -10.18 -5.81 4.86
C VAL A 101 -9.62 -7.20 5.13
N LEU A 102 -8.33 -7.33 5.50
CA LEU A 102 -7.69 -8.63 5.68
C LEU A 102 -7.79 -9.12 7.12
N THR A 103 -8.07 -10.41 7.25
CA THR A 103 -7.84 -11.19 8.46
C THR A 103 -6.38 -11.64 8.56
N GLU A 104 -5.95 -12.08 9.75
CA GLU A 104 -4.60 -12.61 9.94
C GLU A 104 -4.38 -13.92 9.15
N ASP A 105 -5.40 -14.78 9.09
CA ASP A 105 -5.32 -16.05 8.36
C ASP A 105 -5.10 -15.83 6.85
N GLU A 106 -5.75 -14.83 6.26
CA GLU A 106 -5.54 -14.47 4.84
C GLU A 106 -4.11 -13.97 4.60
N ARG A 107 -3.55 -13.20 5.53
CA ARG A 107 -2.14 -12.74 5.44
C ARG A 107 -1.15 -13.89 5.58
N GLU A 108 -1.46 -14.86 6.43
CA GLU A 108 -0.61 -16.02 6.65
C GLU A 108 -0.59 -16.94 5.42
N LEU A 109 -1.77 -17.31 4.92
CA LEU A 109 -1.94 -18.17 3.73
C LEU A 109 -1.38 -17.51 2.46
N GLY A 110 -1.52 -16.19 2.38
CA GLY A 110 -1.07 -15.37 1.29
C GLY A 110 -2.23 -14.78 0.50
N VAL A 111 -2.18 -13.46 0.30
CA VAL A 111 -3.29 -12.69 -0.29
C VAL A 111 -2.73 -11.48 -1.03
N CYS A 112 -3.40 -11.11 -2.13
CA CYS A 112 -3.14 -9.89 -2.88
C CYS A 112 -4.36 -8.98 -2.76
N VAL A 113 -4.18 -7.82 -2.12
CA VAL A 113 -5.18 -6.75 -2.10
C VAL A 113 -4.92 -5.82 -3.27
N VAL A 114 -5.98 -5.53 -4.00
CA VAL A 114 -5.99 -4.54 -5.10
C VAL A 114 -7.05 -3.49 -4.76
N ASP A 115 -6.61 -2.33 -4.32
CA ASP A 115 -7.45 -1.16 -4.04
C ASP A 115 -7.56 -0.30 -5.31
N ILE A 116 -8.75 -0.22 -5.90
CA ILE A 116 -9.00 0.48 -7.15
C ILE A 116 -9.63 1.84 -6.87
N GLY A 117 -8.81 2.90 -6.91
CA GLY A 117 -9.25 4.27 -6.71
C GLY A 117 -9.72 4.96 -7.99
N GLY A 118 -9.79 6.30 -7.94
CA GLY A 118 -10.08 7.12 -9.11
C GLY A 118 -8.88 7.23 -10.05
N GLY A 119 -7.71 7.60 -9.54
CA GLY A 119 -6.51 7.82 -10.36
C GLY A 119 -5.51 6.66 -10.38
N THR A 120 -5.46 5.86 -9.33
CA THR A 120 -4.47 4.81 -9.14
C THR A 120 -5.09 3.54 -8.57
N MET A 121 -4.44 2.43 -8.85
CA MET A 121 -4.65 1.16 -8.18
C MET A 121 -3.46 0.87 -7.28
N ASP A 122 -3.74 0.57 -6.02
CA ASP A 122 -2.73 0.19 -5.04
C ASP A 122 -2.76 -1.32 -4.80
N ILE A 123 -1.58 -1.94 -4.82
CA ILE A 123 -1.40 -3.38 -4.62
C ILE A 123 -0.62 -3.60 -3.33
N ALA A 124 -1.09 -4.54 -2.51
CA ALA A 124 -0.38 -5.06 -1.34
C ALA A 124 -0.45 -6.59 -1.33
N VAL A 125 0.70 -7.26 -1.29
CA VAL A 125 0.80 -8.72 -1.29
C VAL A 125 1.40 -9.18 0.03
N TYR A 126 0.67 -10.07 0.72
CA TYR A 126 1.11 -10.71 1.95
C TYR A 126 1.40 -12.18 1.69
N THR A 127 2.43 -12.73 2.35
CA THR A 127 2.62 -14.18 2.50
C THR A 127 3.37 -14.47 3.80
N GLY A 128 2.94 -15.51 4.53
CA GLY A 128 3.50 -15.86 5.84
C GLY A 128 3.35 -14.73 6.87
N GLY A 129 2.25 -13.98 6.79
CA GLY A 129 1.91 -12.89 7.71
C GLY A 129 2.61 -11.56 7.41
N ALA A 130 3.63 -11.57 6.54
CA ALA A 130 4.41 -10.39 6.22
C ALA A 130 3.99 -9.74 4.89
N LEU A 131 3.99 -8.40 4.85
CA LEU A 131 3.83 -7.65 3.61
C LEU A 131 5.07 -7.84 2.74
N ARG A 132 4.95 -8.59 1.64
CA ARG A 132 6.06 -8.94 0.74
C ARG A 132 6.24 -8.00 -0.44
N HIS A 133 5.16 -7.41 -0.92
CA HIS A 133 5.21 -6.52 -2.08
C HIS A 133 4.16 -5.43 -2.00
N THR A 134 4.51 -4.24 -2.50
CA THR A 134 3.57 -3.15 -2.72
C THR A 134 3.85 -2.49 -4.05
N LYS A 135 2.81 -2.06 -4.75
CA LYS A 135 2.95 -1.33 -6.00
C LYS A 135 1.79 -0.36 -6.21
N VAL A 136 2.06 0.75 -6.87
CA VAL A 136 1.05 1.69 -7.34
C VAL A 136 1.04 1.63 -8.87
N ILE A 137 -0.14 1.48 -9.45
CA ILE A 137 -0.36 1.49 -10.90
C ILE A 137 -1.18 2.75 -11.24
N PRO A 138 -0.71 3.62 -12.15
CA PRO A 138 -1.42 4.85 -12.54
C PRO A 138 -2.53 4.55 -13.56
N TYR A 139 -3.44 3.65 -13.22
CA TYR A 139 -4.57 3.24 -14.04
C TYR A 139 -5.68 2.81 -13.10
N ALA A 140 -6.86 3.44 -13.20
CA ALA A 140 -8.00 3.13 -12.33
C ALA A 140 -9.30 3.72 -12.89
N GLY A 141 -10.26 4.08 -12.03
CA GLY A 141 -11.61 4.49 -12.40
C GLY A 141 -11.71 5.66 -13.38
N ASN A 142 -10.83 6.65 -13.31
CA ASN A 142 -10.85 7.82 -14.19
C ASN A 142 -10.53 7.47 -15.65
N VAL A 143 -9.71 6.43 -15.87
CA VAL A 143 -9.41 5.97 -17.23
C VAL A 143 -10.66 5.33 -17.85
N VAL A 144 -11.36 4.48 -17.08
CA VAL A 144 -12.65 3.89 -17.50
C VAL A 144 -13.67 4.98 -17.86
N THR A 145 -13.77 6.03 -17.04
CA THR A 145 -14.64 7.18 -17.31
C THR A 145 -14.26 7.90 -18.60
N SER A 146 -12.96 8.06 -18.83
CA SER A 146 -12.43 8.74 -20.02
C SER A 146 -12.72 7.93 -21.30
N ASP A 147 -12.61 6.60 -21.21
CA ASP A 147 -12.92 5.70 -22.32
C ASP A 147 -14.41 5.73 -22.67
N ILE A 148 -15.29 5.77 -21.67
CA ILE A 148 -16.75 5.93 -21.89
C ILE A 148 -17.04 7.28 -22.54
N ALA A 149 -16.47 8.36 -22.02
CA ALA A 149 -16.64 9.71 -22.57
C ALA A 149 -16.21 9.78 -24.04
N TYR A 150 -15.06 9.19 -24.36
CA TYR A 150 -14.53 9.12 -25.71
C TYR A 150 -15.41 8.28 -26.65
N ALA A 151 -15.78 7.07 -26.22
CA ALA A 151 -16.53 6.12 -27.04
C ALA A 151 -17.92 6.65 -27.45
N PHE A 152 -18.57 7.40 -26.56
CA PHE A 152 -19.93 7.90 -26.79
C PHE A 152 -20.02 9.42 -27.04
N GLY A 153 -18.88 10.13 -27.06
CA GLY A 153 -18.86 11.58 -27.28
C GLY A 153 -19.63 12.39 -26.22
N THR A 154 -19.65 11.91 -24.97
CA THR A 154 -20.39 12.51 -23.85
C THR A 154 -19.44 13.25 -22.89
N PRO A 155 -19.90 14.29 -22.16
CA PRO A 155 -19.08 14.95 -21.15
C PRO A 155 -18.57 13.99 -20.07
N PRO A 156 -17.36 14.20 -19.49
CA PRO A 156 -16.80 13.31 -18.47
C PRO A 156 -17.69 13.13 -17.22
N SER A 157 -18.45 14.15 -16.84
CA SER A 157 -19.42 14.07 -15.73
C SER A 157 -20.55 13.08 -16.03
N ASP A 158 -21.03 13.08 -17.27
CA ASP A 158 -22.11 12.20 -17.71
C ASP A 158 -21.57 10.77 -17.92
N ALA A 159 -20.35 10.64 -18.43
CA ALA A 159 -19.65 9.35 -18.50
C ALA A 159 -19.45 8.73 -17.10
N GLU A 160 -19.10 9.52 -16.09
CA GLU A 160 -18.99 9.04 -14.70
C GLU A 160 -20.35 8.60 -14.18
N ALA A 161 -21.40 9.38 -14.45
CA ALA A 161 -22.76 9.01 -14.07
C ALA A 161 -23.20 7.70 -14.72
N ILE A 162 -22.87 7.48 -16.01
CA ILE A 162 -23.12 6.23 -16.71
C ILE A 162 -22.34 5.09 -16.07
N LYS A 163 -21.04 5.25 -15.81
CA LYS A 163 -20.19 4.25 -15.17
C LYS A 163 -20.75 3.83 -13.81
N VAL A 164 -21.17 4.79 -12.98
CA VAL A 164 -21.70 4.52 -11.63
C VAL A 164 -23.08 3.87 -11.67
N ARG A 165 -23.96 4.27 -12.60
CA ARG A 165 -25.35 3.78 -12.66
C ARG A 165 -25.50 2.46 -13.42
N HIS A 166 -24.69 2.25 -14.45
CA HIS A 166 -24.87 1.17 -15.43
C HIS A 166 -23.61 0.32 -15.64
N GLY A 167 -22.49 0.66 -15.00
CA GLY A 167 -21.23 -0.04 -15.20
C GLY A 167 -21.31 -1.51 -14.81
N CYS A 168 -20.92 -2.39 -15.73
CA CYS A 168 -20.75 -3.80 -15.50
C CYS A 168 -19.39 -4.26 -16.06
N ALA A 169 -18.53 -4.82 -15.21
CA ALA A 169 -17.21 -5.28 -15.63
C ALA A 169 -17.25 -6.62 -16.39
N LEU A 170 -18.36 -7.35 -16.32
CA LEU A 170 -18.53 -8.66 -16.95
C LEU A 170 -19.66 -8.62 -17.97
N GLY A 171 -19.33 -8.46 -19.25
CA GLY A 171 -20.34 -8.32 -20.30
C GLY A 171 -21.30 -9.51 -20.44
N SER A 172 -20.92 -10.71 -19.98
CA SER A 172 -21.76 -11.91 -20.12
C SER A 172 -23.00 -11.94 -19.23
N ILE A 173 -23.09 -11.08 -18.22
CA ILE A 173 -24.28 -10.98 -17.33
C ILE A 173 -25.20 -9.83 -17.73
N VAL A 174 -24.84 -9.05 -18.74
CA VAL A 174 -25.67 -7.96 -19.28
C VAL A 174 -26.62 -8.53 -20.32
N GLY A 175 -27.91 -8.24 -20.19
CA GLY A 175 -28.91 -8.63 -21.18
C GLY A 175 -28.63 -7.98 -22.53
N LYS A 176 -28.77 -8.75 -23.63
CA LYS A 176 -28.51 -8.23 -24.98
C LYS A 176 -29.43 -7.08 -25.40
N ASP A 177 -30.59 -6.98 -24.75
CA ASP A 177 -31.61 -5.96 -25.01
C ASP A 177 -31.52 -4.77 -24.03
N GLU A 178 -30.55 -4.78 -23.10
CA GLU A 178 -30.31 -3.65 -22.22
C GLU A 178 -29.73 -2.46 -23.00
N ASN A 179 -30.36 -1.30 -22.83
CA ASN A 179 -29.94 -0.06 -23.47
C ASN A 179 -29.69 1.01 -22.41
N VAL A 180 -28.65 1.80 -22.63
CA VAL A 180 -28.31 2.95 -21.78
C VAL A 180 -28.47 4.21 -22.62
N GLU A 181 -29.30 5.13 -22.15
CA GLU A 181 -29.39 6.45 -22.76
C GLU A 181 -28.13 7.25 -22.42
N VAL A 182 -27.43 7.70 -23.47
CA VAL A 182 -26.24 8.52 -23.33
C VAL A 182 -26.62 9.98 -23.65
N PRO A 183 -26.41 10.93 -22.72
CA PRO A 183 -26.59 12.34 -23.01
C PRO A 183 -25.65 12.76 -24.16
N SER A 184 -26.20 13.32 -25.23
CA SER A 184 -25.42 13.92 -26.30
C SER A 184 -25.20 15.41 -26.04
N VAL A 185 -24.04 15.93 -26.46
CA VAL A 185 -23.74 17.37 -26.49
C VAL A 185 -24.55 18.08 -27.57
#